data_AF-A0A2P4YUZ0-F1
#
_entry.id   AF-A0A2P4YUZ0-F1
#
_cell.length_a   1.000
_cell.length_b   1.000
_cell.length_c   1.000
_cell.angle_alpha   90.00
_cell.angle_beta   90.00
_cell.angle_gamma   90.00
#
_symmetry.space_group_name_H-M   'P 1'
#
loop_
_entity.id
_entity.type
_entity.pdbx_description
1 polymer ?
#
loop_
_entity_poly.entity_id
_entity_poly.type
_entity_poly.pdbx_seq_one_letter_code
_entity_poly.pdbx_strand_id
1 'polypeptide(L)'
;MRQEAEDRLRLQSNEIKRFHEKICARVTERERQNRLEAQRSQKHLDAKYAKLFSTTKSIQPPENPSIQSSARPHFQKLKENKRALNAVRVLRHFCFQAYR
;
A
#
# COMPACT_ATOMS: atom_id res chain seq x y z
N MET A 1 -13.30 48.94 43.24
CA MET A 1 -12.16 48.09 43.71
C MET A 1 -12.42 46.58 43.57
N ARG A 2 -13.21 45.89 44.43
CA ARG A 2 -13.37 44.41 44.34
C ARG A 2 -14.09 43.96 43.07
N GLN A 3 -15.18 44.65 42.71
CA GLN A 3 -15.97 44.39 41.49
C GLN A 3 -15.13 44.52 40.21
N GLU A 4 -14.35 45.59 40.08
CA GLU A 4 -13.48 45.80 38.92
C GLU A 4 -12.37 44.75 38.79
N ALA A 5 -11.92 44.16 39.91
CA ALA A 5 -10.95 43.07 39.86
C ALA A 5 -11.62 41.77 39.35
N GLU A 6 -12.83 41.48 39.81
CA GLU A 6 -13.63 40.36 39.31
C GLU A 6 -14.00 40.50 37.84
N ASP A 7 -14.37 41.70 37.39
CA ASP A 7 -14.71 41.98 36.01
C ASP A 7 -13.48 41.79 35.09
N ARG A 8 -12.29 42.22 35.54
CA ARG A 8 -11.03 41.97 34.84
C ARG A 8 -10.71 40.48 34.71
N LEU A 9 -10.88 39.71 35.79
CA LEU A 9 -10.66 38.25 35.76
C LEU A 9 -11.66 37.54 34.84
N ARG A 10 -12.93 37.96 34.84
CA ARG A 10 -13.94 37.44 33.91
C ARG A 10 -13.57 37.73 32.47
N LEU A 11 -13.07 38.93 32.17
CA LEU A 11 -12.65 39.31 30.82
C LEU A 11 -11.52 38.40 30.33
N GLN A 12 -10.48 38.23 31.15
CA GLN A 12 -9.34 37.35 30.85
C GLN A 12 -9.75 35.89 30.69
N SER A 13 -10.63 35.39 31.56
CA SER A 13 -11.17 34.03 31.45
C SER A 13 -11.91 33.83 30.12
N ASN A 14 -12.72 34.80 29.71
CA ASN A 14 -13.46 34.75 28.45
C ASN A 14 -12.55 34.87 27.23
N GLU A 15 -11.44 35.60 27.32
CA GLU A 15 -10.44 35.65 26.25
C GLU A 15 -9.74 34.31 26.07
N ILE A 16 -9.33 33.67 27.18
CA ILE A 16 -8.70 32.35 27.15
C ILE A 16 -9.66 31.30 26.57
N LYS A 17 -10.94 31.31 26.99
CA LYS A 17 -11.96 30.41 26.43
C LYS A 17 -12.11 30.59 24.93
N ARG A 18 -12.26 31.83 24.46
CA ARG A 18 -12.38 32.13 23.02
C ARG A 18 -11.12 31.74 22.24
N PHE A 19 -9.94 31.91 22.83
CA PHE A 19 -8.69 31.45 22.21
C PHE A 19 -8.67 29.93 22.08
N HIS A 20 -9.00 29.20 23.15
CA HIS A 20 -9.09 27.74 23.14
C HIS A 20 -10.08 27.23 22.08
N GLU A 21 -11.28 27.80 22.03
CA GLU A 21 -12.30 27.44 21.03
C GLU A 21 -11.80 27.62 19.59
N LYS A 22 -11.07 28.71 19.30
CA LYS A 22 -10.48 28.94 17.98
C LYS A 22 -9.46 27.86 17.61
N ILE A 23 -8.63 27.43 18.58
CA ILE A 23 -7.67 26.34 18.35
C ILE A 23 -8.40 25.02 18.11
N CYS A 24 -9.38 24.68 18.93
CA CYS A 24 -10.19 23.47 18.76
C CYS A 24 -10.89 23.43 17.40
N ALA A 25 -11.49 24.54 16.96
CA ALA A 25 -12.13 24.64 15.66
C ALA A 25 -11.12 24.40 14.52
N ARG A 26 -9.92 24.98 14.62
CA ARG A 26 -8.87 24.81 13.62
C ARG A 26 -8.35 23.36 13.55
N VAL A 27 -8.17 22.71 14.70
CA VAL A 27 -7.74 21.31 14.77
C VAL A 27 -8.82 20.41 14.16
N THR A 28 -10.08 20.63 14.53
CA THR A 28 -11.22 19.86 14.02
C THR A 28 -11.34 19.98 12.50
N GLU A 29 -11.21 21.19 11.96
CA GLU A 29 -11.28 21.40 10.50
C GLU A 29 -10.12 20.72 9.77
N ARG A 30 -8.91 20.78 10.34
CA ARG A 30 -7.74 20.08 9.77
C ARG A 30 -7.94 18.57 9.79
N GLU A 31 -8.45 17.99 10.87
CA GLU A 31 -8.76 16.56 10.93
C GLU A 31 -9.79 16.18 9.87
N ARG A 32 -10.83 16.99 9.68
CA ARG A 32 -11.85 16.78 8.65
C ARG A 32 -11.22 16.77 7.25
N GLN A 33 -10.34 17.73 6.96
CA GLN A 33 -9.62 17.80 5.69
C GLN A 33 -8.75 16.56 5.46
N ASN A 34 -8.01 16.12 6.47
CA ASN A 34 -7.17 14.91 6.40
C ASN A 34 -8.01 13.66 6.11
N ARG A 35 -9.18 13.51 6.75
CA ARG A 35 -10.09 12.39 6.49
C ARG A 35 -10.61 12.39 5.05
N LEU A 36 -10.96 13.55 4.51
CA LEU A 36 -11.40 13.69 3.13
C LEU A 36 -10.29 13.38 2.13
N GLU A 37 -9.06 13.82 2.40
CA GLU A 37 -7.90 13.51 1.57
C GLU A 37 -7.60 12.02 1.56
N ALA A 38 -7.60 11.36 2.73
CA ALA A 38 -7.44 9.92 2.84
C ALA A 38 -8.53 9.15 2.09
N GLN A 39 -9.78 9.62 2.13
CA GLN A 39 -10.86 9.00 1.37
C GLN A 39 -10.66 9.15 -0.15
N ARG A 40 -10.17 10.31 -0.61
CA ARG A 40 -9.87 10.55 -2.03
C ARG A 40 -8.72 9.69 -2.52
N SER A 41 -7.64 9.58 -1.73
CA SER A 41 -6.49 8.74 -2.09
C SER A 41 -6.89 7.26 -2.14
N GLN A 42 -7.68 6.78 -1.17
CA GLN A 42 -8.21 5.42 -1.20
C GLN A 42 -9.05 5.16 -2.45
N LYS A 43 -10.01 6.03 -2.78
CA LYS A 43 -10.82 5.91 -4.00
C LYS A 43 -9.97 5.88 -5.27
N HIS A 44 -8.91 6.68 -5.32
CA HIS A 44 -8.00 6.68 -6.47
C HIS A 44 -7.26 5.34 -6.60
N LEU A 45 -6.75 4.81 -5.49
CA LEU A 45 -6.10 3.49 -5.47
C LEU A 45 -7.08 2.39 -5.88
N ASP A 46 -8.30 2.39 -5.32
CA ASP A 46 -9.34 1.42 -5.66
C ASP A 46 -9.65 1.43 -7.16
N ALA A 47 -9.82 2.61 -7.75
CA ALA A 47 -10.05 2.75 -9.19
C ALA A 47 -8.87 2.24 -10.03
N LYS A 48 -7.63 2.53 -9.59
CA LYS A 48 -6.41 2.07 -10.27
C LYS A 48 -6.29 0.55 -10.22
N TYR A 49 -6.54 -0.06 -9.06
CA TYR A 49 -6.51 -1.50 -8.90
C TYR A 49 -7.66 -2.19 -9.64
N ALA A 50 -8.88 -1.65 -9.59
CA ALA A 50 -10.01 -2.15 -10.36
C ALA A 50 -9.68 -2.18 -11.87
N LYS A 51 -9.04 -1.13 -12.39
CA LYS A 51 -8.56 -1.09 -13.77
C LYS A 51 -7.55 -2.20 -14.04
N LEU A 52 -6.51 -2.35 -13.21
CA LEU A 52 -5.51 -3.42 -13.35
C LEU A 52 -6.11 -4.83 -13.32
N PHE A 53 -7.07 -5.08 -12.42
CA PHE A 53 -7.77 -6.36 -12.33
C PHE A 53 -8.67 -6.62 -13.54
N SER A 54 -9.34 -5.59 -14.06
CA SER A 54 -10.16 -5.72 -15.27
C SER A 54 -9.32 -6.08 -16.51
N THR A 55 -8.16 -5.43 -16.69
CA THR A 55 -7.24 -5.77 -17.79
C THR A 55 -6.61 -7.14 -17.62
N THR A 56 -6.28 -7.56 -16.39
CA THR A 56 -5.70 -8.90 -16.17
C THR A 56 -6.71 -10.02 -16.32
N LYS A 57 -7.99 -9.84 -15.94
CA LYS A 57 -9.05 -10.83 -16.21
C LYS A 57 -9.33 -10.98 -17.71
N SER A 58 -9.23 -9.91 -18.48
CA SER A 58 -9.42 -9.94 -19.94
C SER A 58 -8.30 -10.66 -20.71
N ILE A 59 -7.12 -10.88 -20.09
CA ILE A 59 -5.95 -11.48 -20.75
C ILE A 59 -5.83 -12.99 -20.44
N GLN A 60 -6.65 -13.55 -19.54
CA GLN A 60 -6.68 -15.00 -19.35
C GLN A 60 -7.34 -15.68 -20.56
N PRO A 61 -6.63 -16.53 -21.33
CA PRO A 61 -7.27 -17.37 -22.34
C PRO A 61 -8.16 -18.40 -21.66
N PRO A 62 -9.23 -18.89 -22.32
CA PRO A 62 -10.07 -19.94 -21.77
C PRO A 62 -9.24 -21.21 -21.56
N GLU A 63 -9.31 -21.72 -20.32
CA GLU A 63 -9.09 -23.11 -19.88
C GLU A 63 -8.17 -23.98 -20.75
N ASN A 64 -6.87 -23.90 -20.49
CA ASN A 64 -5.95 -25.03 -20.64
C ASN A 64 -4.88 -24.92 -19.54
N PRO A 65 -4.63 -25.95 -18.71
CA PRO A 65 -3.67 -25.89 -17.61
C PRO A 65 -2.23 -26.11 -18.12
N SER A 66 -1.83 -25.46 -19.21
CA SER A 66 -0.47 -25.55 -19.73
C SER A 66 0.35 -24.36 -19.26
N ILE A 67 0.96 -24.51 -18.07
CA ILE A 67 2.20 -23.86 -17.64
C ILE A 67 2.29 -22.36 -18.01
N GLN A 68 1.76 -21.49 -17.14
CA GLN A 68 2.00 -20.05 -17.21
C GLN A 68 3.51 -19.78 -17.12
N SER A 69 4.13 -19.63 -18.28
CA SER A 69 5.51 -19.20 -18.42
C SER A 69 5.52 -17.68 -18.49
N SER A 70 5.97 -17.04 -17.41
CA SER A 70 6.27 -15.61 -17.43
C SER A 70 7.27 -15.31 -18.56
N ALA A 71 6.85 -14.57 -19.58
CA ALA A 71 7.67 -14.11 -20.70
C ALA A 71 8.62 -12.95 -20.30
N ARG A 72 8.66 -12.59 -19.02
CA ARG A 72 9.56 -11.55 -18.52
C ARG A 72 11.01 -12.08 -18.53
N PRO A 73 11.98 -11.34 -19.09
CA PRO A 73 13.36 -11.82 -19.30
C PRO A 73 14.04 -12.40 -18.05
N HIS A 74 13.76 -11.80 -16.89
CA HIS A 74 14.29 -12.26 -15.60
C HIS A 74 13.83 -13.68 -15.24
N PHE A 75 12.54 -13.98 -15.44
CA PHE A 75 11.97 -15.28 -15.09
C PHE A 75 12.33 -16.37 -16.10
N GLN A 76 12.63 -15.99 -17.34
CA GLN A 76 13.16 -16.90 -18.36
C GLN A 76 14.58 -17.37 -18.00
N LYS A 77 15.48 -16.45 -17.63
CA LYS A 77 16.84 -16.79 -17.15
C LYS A 77 16.81 -17.71 -15.93
N LEU A 78 15.88 -17.49 -14.98
CA LEU A 78 15.69 -18.37 -13.82
C LEU A 78 15.28 -19.79 -14.20
N LYS A 79 14.40 -19.95 -15.20
CA LYS A 79 14.00 -21.29 -15.70
C LYS A 79 15.16 -22.00 -16.38
N GLU A 80 15.96 -21.29 -17.17
CA GLU A 80 17.14 -21.83 -17.85
C GLU A 80 18.20 -22.29 -16.85
N ASN A 81 18.49 -21.47 -15.83
CA ASN A 81 19.43 -21.83 -14.76
C ASN A 81 18.97 -23.08 -13.98
N LYS A 82 17.67 -23.18 -13.68
CA LYS A 82 17.11 -24.36 -12.99
C LYS A 82 17.23 -25.63 -13.86
N ARG A 83 17.02 -25.52 -15.16
CA ARG A 83 17.21 -26.64 -16.11
C ARG A 83 18.67 -27.07 -16.18
N ALA A 84 19.61 -26.13 -16.24
CA ALA A 84 21.04 -26.42 -16.25
C ALA A 84 21.48 -27.15 -14.97
N LEU A 85 21.05 -26.68 -13.80
CA LEU A 85 21.34 -27.34 -12.52
C LEU A 85 20.80 -28.77 -12.44
N ASN A 86 19.59 -29.00 -12.96
CA ASN A 86 18.99 -30.33 -12.99
C ASN A 86 19.73 -31.26 -13.97
N ALA A 87 20.15 -30.77 -15.13
CA ALA A 87 20.94 -31.55 -16.09
C ALA A 87 22.28 -32.01 -15.50
N VAL A 88 22.99 -31.10 -14.80
CA VAL A 88 24.23 -31.43 -14.09
C VAL A 88 23.99 -32.49 -13.01
N ARG A 89 22.88 -32.40 -12.27
CA ARG A 89 22.52 -33.37 -11.23
C ARG A 89 22.24 -34.76 -11.81
N VAL A 90 21.55 -34.83 -12.95
CA VAL A 90 21.29 -36.09 -13.66
C VAL A 90 22.57 -36.69 -14.20
N LEU A 91 23.43 -35.90 -14.86
CA LEU A 91 24.72 -36.36 -15.37
C LEU A 91 25.63 -36.87 -14.25
N ARG A 92 25.68 -36.16 -13.11
CA ARG A 92 26.45 -36.60 -11.94
C ARG A 92 25.94 -37.93 -11.38
N HIS A 93 24.62 -38.13 -11.36
CA HIS A 93 24.02 -39.40 -10.91
C HIS A 93 24.33 -40.55 -11.88
N PHE A 94 24.23 -40.31 -13.19
CA PHE A 94 24.59 -41.28 -14.22
C PHE A 94 26.07 -41.66 -14.18
N CYS A 95 26.97 -40.68 -14.08
CA CYS A 95 28.40 -40.95 -13.93
C CYS A 95 28.67 -41.76 -12.65
N PHE A 96 28.02 -41.42 -11.52
CA PHE A 96 28.21 -42.16 -10.27
C PHE A 96 27.72 -43.61 -10.34
N GLN A 97 26.65 -43.90 -11.10
CA GLN A 97 26.20 -45.28 -11.33
C GLN A 97 27.12 -46.07 -12.28
N ALA A 98 27.79 -45.41 -13.23
CA ALA A 98 28.68 -46.07 -14.19
C ALA A 98 30.05 -46.47 -13.61
N TYR A 99 30.42 -45.96 -12.44
CA TYR A 99 31.69 -46.27 -11.74
C TYR A 99 31.53 -47.30 -10.60
N ARG A 100 30.41 -48.03 -10.55
CA ARG A 100 30.13 -49.09 -9.56
C ARG A 100 30.04 -50.45 -10.22
#